data_AF-A0A496R4Q4-F1
#
_entry.id   AF-A0A496R4Q4-F1
#
_cell.length_a   1.000
_cell.length_b   1.000
_cell.length_c   1.000
_cell.angle_alpha   90.00
_cell.angle_beta   90.00
_cell.angle_gamma   90.00
#
_symmetry.space_group_name_H-M   'P 1'
#
loop_
_entity.id
_entity.type
_entity.pdbx_description
1 polymer ?
#
loop_
_entity_poly.entity_id
_entity_poly.type
_entity_poly.pdbx_seq_one_letter_code
_entity_poly.pdbx_strand_id
1 'polypeptide(L)'
;MEEWENTLKEIFNEIDDYLEDMYGGLYPLHPSRSSRGATANKSYDGLFDVGASFSAGYGSQYGRGWIFDIHIATLTQVSSDIRDKIYDDAVRILQALLSEHYPDRNIRVEKDGSVFKIFGDLKILYKKPD
;
A
#
# COMPACT_ATOMS: atom_id res chain seq x y z
N MET A 1 7.61 -7.48 -14.61
CA MET A 1 7.93 -7.11 -13.22
C MET A 1 7.70 -5.62 -13.11
N GLU A 2 8.36 -4.86 -13.97
CA GLU A 2 8.24 -3.40 -14.09
C GLU A 2 6.80 -2.87 -14.25
N GLU A 3 5.96 -3.41 -15.12
CA GLU A 3 4.57 -2.90 -15.29
C GLU A 3 3.73 -3.05 -14.01
N TRP A 4 3.75 -4.22 -13.38
CA TRP A 4 3.04 -4.47 -12.12
C TRP A 4 3.56 -3.58 -10.99
N GLU A 5 4.88 -3.45 -10.87
CA GLU A 5 5.51 -2.62 -9.83
C GLU A 5 5.25 -1.13 -10.07
N ASN A 6 5.21 -0.68 -11.32
CA ASN A 6 4.86 0.69 -11.67
C ASN A 6 3.39 1.00 -11.35
N THR A 7 2.47 0.10 -11.72
CA THR A 7 1.06 0.25 -11.35
C THR A 7 0.87 0.26 -9.83
N LEU A 8 1.53 -0.64 -9.09
CA LEU A 8 1.48 -0.62 -7.63
C LEU A 8 2.03 0.69 -7.06
N LYS A 9 3.13 1.20 -7.61
CA LYS A 9 3.71 2.47 -7.17
C LYS A 9 2.75 3.64 -7.40
N GLU A 10 2.07 3.69 -8.54
CA GLU A 10 1.06 4.72 -8.83
C GLU A 10 -0.12 4.64 -7.86
N ILE A 11 -0.65 3.43 -7.64
CA ILE A 11 -1.72 3.17 -6.68
C ILE A 11 -1.29 3.57 -5.26
N PHE A 12 -0.08 3.21 -4.83
CA PHE A 12 0.43 3.57 -3.50
C PHE A 12 0.61 5.08 -3.35
N ASN A 13 1.06 5.79 -4.39
CA ASN A 13 1.14 7.25 -4.37
C ASN A 13 -0.23 7.92 -4.24
N GLU A 14 -1.29 7.33 -4.79
CA GLU A 14 -2.66 7.82 -4.69
C GLU A 14 -3.26 7.55 -3.30
N ILE A 15 -3.03 6.35 -2.75
CA ILE A 15 -3.42 6.02 -1.38
C ILE A 15 -2.69 6.93 -0.39
N ASP A 16 -1.40 7.16 -0.59
CA ASP A 16 -0.59 8.07 0.22
C ASP A 16 -1.18 9.49 0.23
N ASP A 17 -1.50 10.05 -0.95
CA ASP A 17 -2.15 11.38 -1.03
C ASP A 17 -3.46 11.43 -0.25
N TYR A 18 -4.30 10.40 -0.42
CA TYR A 18 -5.57 10.32 0.29
C TYR A 18 -5.37 10.28 1.81
N LEU A 19 -4.43 9.46 2.29
CA LEU A 19 -4.15 9.35 3.71
C LEU A 19 -3.56 10.64 4.28
N GLU A 20 -2.65 11.29 3.55
CA GLU A 20 -2.12 12.60 3.92
C GLU A 20 -3.21 13.67 4.03
N ASP A 21 -4.12 13.74 3.06
CA ASP A 21 -5.23 14.69 3.07
C ASP A 21 -6.18 14.44 4.25
N MET A 22 -6.47 13.18 4.56
CA MET A 22 -7.43 12.80 5.58
C MET A 22 -6.86 12.79 7.00
N TYR A 23 -5.59 12.41 7.14
CA TYR A 23 -4.98 12.03 8.43
C TYR A 23 -3.62 12.68 8.69
N GLY A 24 -2.98 13.30 7.69
CA GLY A 24 -1.60 13.83 7.79
C GLY A 24 -1.40 14.88 8.88
N GLY A 25 -2.46 15.59 9.26
CA GLY A 25 -2.44 16.59 10.34
C GLY A 25 -2.74 16.04 11.74
N LEU A 26 -3.06 14.75 11.90
CA LEU A 26 -3.46 14.19 13.20
C LEU A 26 -2.29 13.97 14.15
N TYR A 27 -1.09 13.75 13.60
CA TYR A 27 0.10 13.43 14.38
C TYR A 27 1.28 14.29 13.94
N PRO A 28 2.17 14.68 14.86
CA PRO A 28 3.40 15.34 14.49
C PRO A 28 4.30 14.37 13.71
N LEU A 29 4.97 14.88 12.69
CA LEU A 29 5.96 14.11 11.95
C LEU A 29 7.13 13.70 12.84
N HIS A 30 7.71 12.55 12.55
CA HIS A 30 8.99 12.15 13.12
C HIS A 30 10.04 13.25 12.82
N PRO A 31 10.93 13.61 13.76
CA PRO A 31 11.86 14.74 13.56
C PRO A 31 12.76 14.64 12.33
N SER A 32 13.06 13.43 11.87
CA SER A 32 13.85 13.17 10.66
C SER A 32 13.03 13.04 9.38
N ARG A 33 11.70 13.21 9.45
CA ARG A 33 10.80 13.07 8.32
C ARG A 33 10.58 14.44 7.67
N SER A 34 10.73 14.48 6.35
CA SER A 34 10.45 15.69 5.57
C SER A 34 8.95 15.97 5.53
N SER A 35 8.57 17.25 5.49
CA SER A 35 7.16 17.63 5.27
C SER A 35 6.67 17.18 3.89
N ARG A 36 5.39 16.82 3.78
CA ARG A 36 4.78 16.37 2.51
C ARG A 36 5.17 17.26 1.33
N GLY A 37 5.60 16.63 0.24
CA GLY A 37 6.01 17.30 -1.00
C GLY A 37 7.39 17.97 -0.96
N ALA A 38 8.15 17.82 0.12
CA ALA A 38 9.53 18.31 0.19
C ALA A 38 10.53 17.38 -0.51
N THR A 39 10.12 16.19 -0.92
CA THR A 39 10.97 15.24 -1.67
C THR A 39 10.30 14.83 -2.99
N ALA A 40 11.09 14.26 -3.90
CA ALA A 40 10.58 13.74 -5.16
C ALA A 40 9.89 12.36 -5.02
N ASN A 41 9.96 11.74 -3.84
CA ASN A 41 9.41 10.42 -3.59
C ASN A 41 8.65 10.40 -2.27
N LYS A 42 7.34 10.21 -2.36
CA LYS A 42 6.40 10.29 -1.23
C LYS A 42 6.74 9.37 -0.08
N SER A 43 7.33 8.21 -0.35
CA SER A 43 7.87 7.32 0.69
C SER A 43 8.90 7.97 1.62
N TYR A 44 9.46 9.14 1.29
CA TYR A 44 10.42 9.89 2.11
C TYR A 44 9.87 11.17 2.74
N ASP A 45 8.62 11.56 2.49
CA ASP A 45 8.00 12.74 3.11
C ASP A 45 6.57 12.49 3.59
N GLY A 46 5.98 13.46 4.28
CA GLY A 46 4.64 13.28 4.87
C GLY A 46 4.63 12.36 6.08
N LEU A 47 3.44 12.16 6.63
CA LEU A 47 3.16 11.26 7.74
C LEU A 47 3.13 9.78 7.30
N PHE A 48 2.78 9.49 6.06
CA PHE A 48 2.58 8.12 5.57
C PHE A 48 3.71 7.66 4.64
N ASP A 49 3.90 6.35 4.59
CA ASP A 49 4.64 5.65 3.56
C ASP A 49 3.89 4.34 3.27
N VAL A 50 3.35 4.25 2.06
CA VAL A 50 2.48 3.18 1.62
C VAL A 50 3.25 2.24 0.70
N GLY A 51 3.21 0.94 0.97
CA GLY A 51 3.98 -0.01 0.18
C GLY A 51 3.49 -1.45 0.29
N ALA A 52 4.25 -2.32 -0.38
CA ALA A 52 4.06 -3.75 -0.24
C ALA A 52 5.37 -4.52 -0.41
N SER A 53 5.45 -5.70 0.21
CA SER A 53 6.60 -6.61 0.10
C SER A 53 6.18 -7.99 -0.39
N PHE A 54 6.96 -8.57 -1.31
CA PHE A 54 6.66 -9.91 -1.82
C PHE A 54 6.81 -10.97 -0.73
N SER A 55 5.86 -11.91 -0.70
CA SER A 55 5.87 -13.08 0.18
C SER A 55 5.68 -14.36 -0.62
N ALA A 56 6.57 -15.33 -0.39
CA ALA A 56 6.45 -16.68 -0.95
C ALA A 56 5.23 -17.45 -0.42
N GLY A 57 4.61 -16.99 0.67
CA GLY A 57 3.35 -17.54 1.17
C GLY A 57 3.46 -18.70 2.16
N TYR A 58 4.63 -18.94 2.76
CA TYR A 58 4.73 -19.94 3.84
C TYR A 58 3.88 -19.52 5.04
N GLY A 59 2.92 -20.38 5.43
CA GLY A 59 1.96 -20.10 6.51
C GLY A 59 0.78 -19.18 6.12
N SER A 60 0.68 -18.78 4.85
CA SER A 60 -0.38 -17.95 4.29
C SER A 60 -1.66 -18.75 4.03
N GLN A 61 -2.82 -18.17 4.30
CA GLN A 61 -4.10 -18.74 3.86
C GLN A 61 -4.28 -18.68 2.33
N TYR A 62 -3.69 -17.67 1.69
CA TYR A 62 -3.86 -17.40 0.25
C TYR A 62 -2.65 -17.78 -0.61
N GLY A 63 -1.60 -18.35 0.00
CA GLY A 63 -0.34 -18.66 -0.66
C GLY A 63 0.50 -17.40 -0.98
N ARG A 64 1.19 -17.43 -2.13
CA ARG A 64 2.10 -16.36 -2.59
C ARG A 64 1.34 -15.06 -2.87
N GLY A 65 1.99 -13.93 -2.63
CA GLY A 65 1.40 -12.62 -2.88
C GLY A 65 2.28 -11.49 -2.40
N TRP A 66 1.69 -10.31 -2.26
CA TRP A 66 2.35 -9.14 -1.68
C TRP A 66 1.68 -8.78 -0.36
N ILE A 67 2.46 -8.52 0.67
CA ILE A 67 1.98 -8.04 1.97
C ILE A 67 1.91 -6.52 1.88
N PHE A 68 0.70 -5.96 2.01
CA PHE A 68 0.44 -4.53 2.03
C PHE A 68 0.72 -3.97 3.43
N ASP A 69 1.43 -2.84 3.49
CA ASP A 69 1.81 -2.19 4.75
C ASP A 69 1.78 -0.66 4.61
N ILE A 70 1.45 -0.01 5.71
CA ILE A 70 1.46 1.45 5.86
C ILE A 70 2.31 1.79 7.08
N HIS A 71 3.41 2.47 6.82
CA HIS A 71 4.23 3.05 7.86
C HIS A 71 3.75 4.47 8.19
N ILE A 72 3.58 4.76 9.49
CA ILE A 72 3.15 6.07 9.99
C ILE A 72 4.36 6.72 10.68
N ALA A 73 4.97 7.69 10.03
CA ALA A 73 6.21 8.35 10.40
C ALA A 73 6.02 9.35 11.56
N THR A 74 5.70 8.84 12.75
CA THR A 74 5.58 9.61 13.98
C THR A 74 6.18 8.87 15.17
N LEU A 75 6.64 9.61 16.19
CA LEU A 75 7.01 9.06 17.50
C LEU A 75 5.80 8.91 18.44
N THR A 76 4.65 9.47 18.05
CA THR A 76 3.43 9.39 18.85
C THR A 76 2.85 7.99 18.75
N GLN A 77 2.38 7.44 19.88
CA GLN A 77 1.64 6.20 19.86
C GLN A 77 0.29 6.41 19.16
N VAL A 78 0.13 5.82 17.98
CA VAL A 78 -1.14 5.76 17.25
C VAL A 78 -2.02 4.70 17.87
N SER A 79 -3.25 5.03 18.25
CA SER A 79 -4.20 4.04 18.80
C SER A 79 -4.57 2.99 17.76
N SER A 80 -4.95 1.80 18.22
CA SER A 80 -5.45 0.72 17.35
C SER A 80 -6.63 1.18 16.50
N ASP A 81 -7.58 1.89 17.07
CA ASP A 81 -8.81 2.29 16.36
C ASP A 81 -8.52 3.24 15.19
N ILE A 82 -7.55 4.15 15.35
CA ILE A 82 -7.13 5.05 14.28
C ILE A 82 -6.32 4.28 13.24
N ARG A 83 -5.43 3.37 13.67
CA ARG A 83 -4.68 2.53 12.75
C ARG A 83 -5.60 1.65 11.92
N ASP A 84 -6.57 0.98 12.53
CA ASP A 84 -7.55 0.13 11.85
C ASP A 84 -8.34 0.94 10.80
N LYS A 85 -8.77 2.15 11.16
CA LYS A 85 -9.45 3.05 10.22
C LYS A 85 -8.58 3.45 9.03
N ILE A 86 -7.30 3.78 9.26
CA ILE A 86 -6.32 4.10 8.19
C ILE A 86 -6.18 2.91 7.24
N TYR A 87 -6.02 1.70 7.79
CA TYR A 87 -5.87 0.49 6.99
C TYR A 87 -7.16 0.15 6.23
N ASP A 88 -8.34 0.27 6.84
CA ASP A 88 -9.62 -0.02 6.19
C ASP A 88 -9.85 0.91 4.99
N ASP A 89 -9.58 2.21 5.13
CA ASP A 89 -9.69 3.17 4.03
C ASP A 89 -8.68 2.87 2.91
N ALA A 90 -7.42 2.61 3.27
CA ALA A 90 -6.37 2.31 2.31
C ALA A 90 -6.64 1.01 1.54
N VAL A 91 -7.07 -0.06 2.23
CA VAL A 91 -7.42 -1.35 1.62
C VAL A 91 -8.62 -1.22 0.70
N ARG A 92 -9.63 -0.42 1.07
CA ARG A 92 -10.78 -0.14 0.21
C ARG A 92 -10.36 0.52 -1.09
N ILE A 93 -9.50 1.53 -1.03
CA ILE A 93 -8.97 2.24 -2.21
C ILE A 93 -8.08 1.30 -3.04
N LEU A 94 -7.17 0.58 -2.39
CA LEU A 94 -6.29 -0.39 -3.03
C LEU A 94 -7.07 -1.45 -3.81
N GLN A 95 -8.11 -2.04 -3.20
CA GLN A 95 -8.95 -3.03 -3.86
C GLN A 95 -9.67 -2.42 -5.07
N ALA A 96 -10.20 -1.19 -4.96
CA ALA A 96 -10.90 -0.53 -6.05
C ALA A 96 -9.97 -0.28 -7.24
N LEU A 97 -8.80 0.33 -7.00
CA LEU A 97 -7.82 0.65 -8.05
C LEU A 97 -7.24 -0.61 -8.69
N LEU A 98 -6.91 -1.65 -7.91
CA LEU A 98 -6.46 -2.93 -8.48
C LEU A 98 -7.52 -3.58 -9.37
N SER A 99 -8.80 -3.44 -9.03
CA SER A 99 -9.90 -3.98 -9.83
C SER A 99 -10.12 -3.16 -11.12
N GLU A 100 -9.86 -1.86 -11.08
CA GLU A 100 -9.92 -0.98 -12.25
C GLU A 100 -8.77 -1.25 -13.23
N HIS A 101 -7.54 -1.36 -12.72
CA HIS A 101 -6.36 -1.63 -13.54
C HIS A 101 -6.32 -3.08 -14.07
N TYR A 102 -6.86 -4.03 -13.32
CA TYR A 102 -6.78 -5.47 -13.64
C TYR A 102 -8.12 -6.21 -13.45
N PRO A 103 -9.18 -5.82 -14.19
CA PRO A 103 -10.53 -6.36 -13.98
C PRO A 103 -10.63 -7.88 -14.16
N ASP A 104 -9.85 -8.43 -15.10
CA ASP A 104 -9.91 -9.85 -15.46
C ASP A 104 -8.96 -10.74 -14.64
N ARG A 105 -8.17 -10.16 -13.72
CA ARG A 105 -7.13 -10.90 -12.99
C ARG A 105 -7.57 -11.38 -11.61
N ASN A 106 -8.81 -11.07 -11.20
CA ASN A 106 -9.38 -11.43 -9.89
C ASN A 106 -8.40 -11.16 -8.74
N ILE A 107 -7.78 -9.97 -8.77
CA ILE A 107 -6.83 -9.54 -7.74
C ILE A 107 -7.63 -9.10 -6.51
N ARG A 108 -7.22 -9.61 -5.36
CA ARG A 108 -7.90 -9.37 -4.08
C ARG A 108 -6.92 -8.89 -3.03
N VAL A 109 -7.42 -8.04 -2.14
CA VAL A 109 -6.75 -7.59 -0.94
C VAL A 109 -7.58 -8.03 0.26
N GLU A 110 -7.10 -9.05 0.97
CA GLU A 110 -7.81 -9.59 2.14
C GLU A 110 -6.85 -9.76 3.32
N LYS A 111 -7.41 -9.82 4.54
CA LYS A 111 -6.65 -10.05 5.75
C LYS A 111 -6.14 -11.50 5.80
N ASP A 112 -4.84 -11.67 6.03
CA ASP A 112 -4.14 -12.95 6.18
C ASP A 112 -3.39 -12.94 7.51
N GLY A 113 -4.05 -13.42 8.57
CA GLY A 113 -3.58 -13.25 9.94
C GLY A 113 -3.62 -11.80 10.40
N SER A 114 -2.46 -11.22 10.72
CA SER A 114 -2.33 -9.84 11.19
C SER A 114 -2.00 -8.83 10.10
N VAL A 115 -1.87 -9.26 8.84
CA VAL A 115 -1.49 -8.40 7.71
C VAL A 115 -2.57 -8.41 6.64
N PHE A 116 -2.51 -7.45 5.72
CA PHE A 116 -3.30 -7.49 4.49
C PHE A 116 -2.46 -8.04 3.34
N LYS A 117 -3.05 -8.92 2.54
CA LYS A 117 -2.37 -9.59 1.43
C LYS A 117 -3.06 -9.30 0.12
N ILE A 118 -2.25 -8.90 -0.87
CA ILE A 118 -2.61 -8.81 -2.27
C ILE A 118 -2.30 -10.16 -2.94
N PHE A 119 -3.32 -10.83 -3.47
CA PHE A 119 -3.19 -12.15 -4.11
C PHE A 119 -4.18 -12.28 -5.29
N GLY A 120 -4.03 -13.35 -6.10
CA GLY A 120 -4.82 -13.57 -7.31
C GLY A 120 -3.94 -13.89 -8.52
N ASP A 121 -4.39 -13.54 -9.73
CA ASP A 121 -3.56 -13.67 -10.93
C ASP A 121 -2.55 -12.52 -11.04
N LEU A 122 -1.47 -12.66 -10.28
CA LEU A 122 -0.33 -11.75 -10.29
C LEU A 122 0.64 -12.05 -11.45
N LYS A 123 0.28 -12.91 -12.41
CA LYS A 123 1.17 -13.22 -13.53
C LYS A 123 1.39 -11.98 -14.37
N ILE A 124 2.65 -11.61 -14.50
CA ILE A 124 3.08 -10.65 -15.50
C ILE A 124 3.15 -11.43 -16.82
N LEU A 125 2.27 -11.12 -17.76
CA LEU A 125 2.42 -11.59 -19.14
C LEU A 125 3.62 -10.86 -19.75
N TYR A 126 4.71 -11.59 -20.01
CA TYR A 126 5.78 -11.07 -20.85
C TYR A 126 5.23 -10.92 -22.28
N LYS A 127 5.04 -9.68 -22.76
CA LYS A 127 5.11 -9.44 -24.20
C LYS A 127 6.56 -9.64 -24.60
N LYS A 128 6.85 -10.69 -25.39
CA LYS A 128 8.12 -10.75 -26.11
C LYS A 128 8.19 -9.49 -26.98
N PRO A 129 9.33 -8.78 -27.02
CA PRO A 129 9.57 -7.82 -28.09
C PRO A 129 9.59 -8.59 -29.42
N ASP A 130 8.87 -8.06 -30.41
CA ASP A 130 8.91 -8.51 -31.80
C ASP A 130 10.31 -8.32 -32.41
#